data_AF-A0A9Q1CMD5-F1
#
_entry.id   AF-A0A9Q1CMD5-F1
#
_cell.length_a   1.000
_cell.length_b   1.000
_cell.length_c   1.000
_cell.angle_alpha   90.00
_cell.angle_beta   90.00
_cell.angle_gamma   90.00
#
_symmetry.space_group_name_H-M   'P 1'
#
loop_
_entity.id
_entity.type
_entity.pdbx_description
1 polymer ?
#
loop_
_entity_poly.entity_id
_entity_poly.type
_entity_poly.pdbx_seq_one_letter_code
_entity_poly.pdbx_strand_id
1 'polypeptide(L)'
;MSKTFKDNFHRPPAVVFRQPLNLKSLLVRAKLSQSFSVESKGCFKTHSKRCVTCSALKETAFVQSHYTGQKFKLFHNITCNSVGLVYLINCLDCKKQYVGETGGELRIRHRGHRQEIRKANTTLGKHFQSCKNFELIGIEKLVNNSKRVREEVELKWIYRLNTFAPVGMNVKEVSHDI
;
A
#
# COMPACT_ATOMS: atom_id res chain seq x y z
N MET A 1 -61.17 52.74 8.71
CA MET A 1 -61.41 52.64 10.16
C MET A 1 -61.14 51.22 10.60
N SER A 2 -60.17 51.06 11.50
CA SER A 2 -59.57 49.80 11.94
C SER A 2 -60.55 48.95 12.77
N LYS A 3 -60.47 47.63 12.62
CA LYS A 3 -60.90 46.69 13.67
C LYS A 3 -59.64 46.07 14.26
N THR A 4 -59.30 46.57 15.44
CA THR A 4 -58.12 46.22 16.22
C THR A 4 -58.32 44.84 16.85
N PHE A 5 -57.44 43.90 16.55
CA PHE A 5 -57.30 42.64 17.29
C PHE A 5 -56.71 42.97 18.67
N LYS A 6 -57.56 43.02 19.69
CA LYS A 6 -57.15 43.08 21.09
C LYS A 6 -57.20 41.68 21.70
N ASP A 7 -56.04 41.29 22.20
CA ASP A 7 -55.83 40.63 23.50
C ASP A 7 -56.31 39.18 23.66
N ASN A 8 -55.40 38.23 23.40
CA ASN A 8 -55.42 36.86 23.93
C ASN A 8 -54.00 36.38 24.31
N PHE A 9 -53.22 37.20 25.02
CA PHE A 9 -51.93 36.78 25.56
C PHE A 9 -51.82 37.15 27.05
N HIS A 10 -51.88 36.15 27.93
CA HIS A 10 -51.74 36.33 29.38
C HIS A 10 -50.29 36.61 29.85
N ARG A 11 -49.31 36.63 28.93
CA ARG A 11 -47.95 37.13 29.15
C ARG A 11 -47.45 37.80 27.86
N PRO A 12 -46.74 38.93 27.93
CA PRO A 12 -46.17 39.56 26.74
C PRO A 12 -45.26 38.55 26.02
N PRO A 13 -45.34 38.43 24.68
CA PRO A 13 -44.44 37.55 23.95
C PRO A 13 -43.00 38.00 24.19
N ALA A 14 -42.18 37.12 24.78
CA ALA A 14 -40.77 37.38 24.95
C ALA A 14 -40.09 37.34 23.57
N VAL A 15 -39.59 38.48 23.10
CA VAL A 15 -38.72 38.54 21.93
C VAL A 15 -37.35 38.03 22.36
N VAL A 16 -37.07 36.76 22.05
CA VAL A 16 -35.78 36.12 22.33
C VAL A 16 -34.93 36.20 21.07
N PHE A 17 -33.83 36.96 21.12
CA PHE A 17 -32.83 36.93 20.06
C PHE A 17 -32.04 35.64 20.16
N ARG A 18 -32.10 34.79 19.13
CA ARG A 18 -31.21 33.63 19.01
C ARG A 18 -29.81 34.17 18.77
N GLN A 19 -28.87 33.83 19.66
CA GLN A 19 -27.46 34.10 19.44
C GLN A 19 -27.03 33.43 18.12
N PRO A 20 -26.39 34.15 17.18
CA PRO A 20 -25.83 33.52 16.00
C PRO A 20 -24.76 32.52 16.43
N LEU A 21 -24.69 31.39 15.74
CA LEU A 21 -23.69 30.35 16.02
C LEU A 21 -22.30 30.99 15.95
N ASN A 22 -21.61 31.06 17.09
CA ASN A 22 -20.23 31.50 17.14
C ASN A 22 -19.31 30.36 16.66
N LEU A 23 -18.12 30.71 16.19
CA LEU A 23 -17.17 29.74 15.62
C LEU A 23 -16.89 28.57 16.58
N LYS A 24 -16.81 28.85 17.89
CA LYS A 24 -16.67 27.82 18.93
C LYS A 24 -17.85 26.84 18.94
N SER A 25 -19.09 27.30 18.86
CA SER A 25 -20.28 26.45 18.83
C SER A 25 -20.44 25.62 17.54
N LEU A 26 -19.91 26.13 16.42
CA LEU A 26 -19.82 25.41 15.15
C LEU A 26 -18.75 24.30 15.20
N LEU A 27 -17.56 24.64 15.73
CA LEU A 27 -16.41 23.73 15.79
C LEU A 27 -16.54 22.66 16.88
N VAL A 28 -17.17 22.96 18.01
CA VAL A 28 -17.27 22.03 19.16
C VAL A 28 -18.32 20.93 18.91
N ARG A 29 -19.28 21.13 18.00
CA ARG A 29 -20.27 20.11 17.59
C ARG A 29 -19.80 19.20 16.46
N ALA A 30 -18.71 19.53 15.78
CA ALA A 30 -18.04 18.60 14.90
C ALA A 30 -17.32 17.54 15.74
N LYS A 31 -18.08 16.67 16.41
CA LYS A 31 -17.61 15.31 16.65
C LYS A 31 -17.43 14.73 15.25
N LEU A 32 -16.22 14.84 14.72
CA LEU A 32 -15.74 13.82 13.82
C LEU A 32 -15.86 12.53 14.64
N SER A 33 -16.93 11.78 14.45
CA SER A 33 -16.91 10.35 14.69
C SER A 33 -15.94 9.80 13.66
N GLN A 34 -14.66 10.10 13.85
CA GLN A 34 -13.65 9.42 13.10
C GLN A 34 -13.60 8.06 13.77
N SER A 35 -14.49 7.19 13.30
CA SER A 35 -14.10 5.82 13.01
C SER A 35 -12.90 5.92 12.07
N PHE A 36 -11.74 6.30 12.60
CA PHE A 36 -10.47 5.85 12.05
C PHE A 36 -10.56 4.35 12.21
N SER A 37 -11.13 3.67 11.21
CA SER A 37 -10.75 2.29 10.98
C SER A 37 -9.24 2.34 10.89
N VAL A 38 -8.55 1.86 11.93
CA VAL A 38 -7.10 1.75 11.90
C VAL A 38 -6.83 0.81 10.73
N GLU A 39 -6.46 1.38 9.58
CA GLU A 39 -6.15 0.57 8.41
C GLU A 39 -5.04 -0.39 8.83
N SER A 40 -5.32 -1.69 8.72
CA SER A 40 -4.33 -2.70 9.04
C SER A 40 -3.12 -2.49 8.14
N LYS A 41 -1.94 -2.38 8.74
CA LYS A 41 -0.68 -2.19 8.01
C LYS A 41 -0.08 -3.54 7.70
N GLY A 42 0.34 -3.74 6.46
CA GLY A 42 0.84 -5.01 5.98
C GLY A 42 0.42 -5.32 4.55
N CYS A 43 0.78 -6.51 4.12
CA CYS A 43 0.36 -7.11 2.88
C CYS A 43 -0.83 -8.02 3.14
N PHE A 44 -1.92 -7.90 2.37
CA PHE A 44 -3.18 -8.62 2.59
C PHE A 44 -3.76 -9.18 1.29
N LYS A 45 -4.44 -10.33 1.40
CA LYS A 45 -5.23 -10.91 0.32
C LYS A 45 -6.61 -10.29 0.34
N THR A 46 -7.07 -9.86 -0.83
CA THR A 46 -8.41 -9.27 -0.98
C THR A 46 -9.43 -10.22 -1.59
N HIS A 47 -8.97 -11.26 -2.30
CA HIS A 47 -9.85 -12.20 -3.00
C HIS A 47 -9.66 -13.60 -2.43
N SER A 48 -10.76 -14.31 -2.21
CA SER A 48 -10.75 -15.62 -1.56
C SER A 48 -10.22 -16.76 -2.45
N LYS A 49 -10.55 -16.83 -3.75
CA LYS A 49 -10.18 -18.00 -4.59
C LYS A 49 -9.79 -17.76 -6.05
N ARG A 50 -10.19 -16.65 -6.70
CA ARG A 50 -9.99 -16.47 -8.16
C ARG A 50 -8.72 -15.71 -8.54
N CYS A 51 -8.12 -14.97 -7.62
CA CYS A 51 -6.95 -14.14 -7.93
C CYS A 51 -5.65 -14.95 -7.76
N VAL A 52 -4.97 -15.25 -8.87
CA VAL A 52 -3.66 -15.95 -8.86
C VAL A 52 -2.58 -15.14 -8.13
N THR A 53 -2.70 -13.82 -8.08
CA THR A 53 -1.78 -13.00 -7.27
C THR A 53 -2.06 -13.17 -5.79
N CYS A 54 -3.33 -13.26 -5.37
CA CYS A 54 -3.66 -13.52 -3.96
C CYS A 54 -3.22 -14.91 -3.50
N SER A 55 -3.14 -15.92 -4.37
CA SER A 55 -2.56 -17.21 -3.98
C SER A 55 -1.06 -17.12 -3.72
N ALA A 56 -0.32 -16.31 -4.48
CA ALA A 56 1.11 -16.10 -4.29
C ALA A 56 1.45 -15.06 -3.20
N LEU A 57 0.52 -14.15 -2.87
CA LEU A 57 0.74 -13.15 -1.82
C LEU A 57 0.87 -13.83 -0.44
N LYS A 58 1.85 -13.38 0.34
CA LYS A 58 1.92 -13.69 1.78
C LYS A 58 1.29 -12.56 2.57
N GLU A 59 0.38 -12.91 3.47
CA GLU A 59 -0.17 -11.96 4.43
C GLU A 59 0.81 -11.76 5.57
N THR A 60 1.24 -10.52 5.79
CA THR A 60 2.24 -10.22 6.82
C THR A 60 2.29 -8.73 7.10
N ALA A 61 2.60 -8.37 8.35
CA ALA A 61 2.93 -7.01 8.77
C ALA A 61 4.45 -6.72 8.76
N PHE A 62 5.27 -7.72 8.42
CA PHE A 62 6.72 -7.64 8.45
C PHE A 62 7.38 -8.34 7.26
N VAL A 63 8.54 -7.86 6.86
CA VAL A 63 9.45 -8.58 5.95
C VAL A 63 10.79 -8.80 6.64
N GLN A 64 11.52 -9.83 6.24
CA GLN A 64 12.82 -10.17 6.78
C GLN A 64 13.81 -10.37 5.65
N SER A 65 15.04 -9.86 5.81
CA SER A 65 16.16 -10.28 4.97
C SER A 65 16.51 -11.72 5.32
N HIS A 66 16.48 -12.62 4.35
CA HIS A 66 16.96 -13.98 4.52
C HIS A 66 18.48 -14.05 4.68
N TYR A 67 19.20 -13.01 4.25
CA TYR A 67 20.65 -12.95 4.39
C TYR A 67 21.08 -12.38 5.74
N THR A 68 20.62 -11.18 6.11
CA THR A 68 21.05 -10.52 7.36
C THR A 68 20.20 -10.92 8.57
N GLY A 69 19.03 -11.54 8.35
CA GLY A 69 18.05 -11.81 9.39
C GLY A 69 17.29 -10.56 9.88
N GLN A 70 17.61 -9.36 9.38
CA GLN A 70 16.97 -8.11 9.80
C GLN A 70 15.48 -8.10 9.43
N LYS A 71 14.64 -7.73 10.40
CA LYS A 71 13.17 -7.62 10.24
C LYS A 71 12.74 -6.16 10.10
N PHE A 72 11.82 -5.90 9.18
CA PHE A 72 11.27 -4.58 8.88
C PHE A 72 9.76 -4.61 8.97
N LYS A 73 9.18 -3.62 9.66
CA LYS A 73 7.72 -3.45 9.76
C LYS A 73 7.18 -2.77 8.51
N LEU A 74 6.03 -3.24 8.03
CA LEU A 74 5.29 -2.65 6.93
C LEU A 74 4.38 -1.53 7.44
N PHE A 75 4.35 -0.41 6.71
CA PHE A 75 3.64 0.81 7.15
C PHE A 75 2.38 1.12 6.36
N HIS A 76 2.12 0.39 5.27
CA HIS A 76 1.01 0.62 4.36
C HIS A 76 0.09 -0.59 4.32
N ASN A 77 -1.19 -0.38 4.02
CA ASN A 77 -2.09 -1.44 3.59
C ASN A 77 -1.85 -1.72 2.10
N ILE A 78 -1.29 -2.89 1.78
CA ILE A 78 -0.95 -3.29 0.42
C ILE A 78 -1.70 -4.56 0.05
N THR A 79 -2.28 -4.56 -1.14
CA THR A 79 -3.04 -5.69 -1.69
C THR A 79 -2.64 -5.93 -3.14
N CYS A 80 -3.19 -6.95 -3.79
CA CYS A 80 -2.92 -7.23 -5.20
C CYS A 80 -3.37 -6.10 -6.15
N ASN A 81 -4.27 -5.22 -5.72
CA ASN A 81 -4.80 -4.10 -6.52
C ASN A 81 -4.05 -2.79 -6.26
N SER A 82 -3.10 -2.78 -5.31
CA SER A 82 -2.31 -1.59 -5.02
C SER A 82 -1.40 -1.25 -6.21
N VAL A 83 -1.28 0.05 -6.51
CA VAL A 83 -0.47 0.63 -7.59
C VAL A 83 0.70 1.42 -7.01
N GLY A 84 1.72 1.67 -7.83
CA GLY A 84 2.84 2.55 -7.48
C GLY A 84 3.57 2.11 -6.21
N LEU A 85 4.19 0.93 -6.26
CA LEU A 85 4.77 0.31 -5.08
C LEU A 85 6.02 -0.49 -5.39
N VAL A 86 6.78 -0.77 -4.33
CA VAL A 86 7.87 -1.74 -4.32
C VAL A 86 7.36 -3.03 -3.67
N TYR A 87 7.80 -4.17 -4.19
CA TYR A 87 7.47 -5.50 -3.68
C TYR A 87 8.73 -6.38 -3.54
N LEU A 88 8.56 -7.45 -2.79
CA LEU A 88 9.55 -8.49 -2.51
C LEU A 88 9.02 -9.83 -3.00
N ILE A 89 9.86 -10.61 -3.67
CA ILE A 89 9.63 -12.02 -3.99
C ILE A 89 10.63 -12.85 -3.20
N ASN A 90 10.13 -13.78 -2.39
CA ASN A 90 10.96 -14.76 -1.71
C ASN A 90 10.87 -16.08 -2.46
N CYS A 91 12.02 -16.62 -2.87
CA CYS A 91 12.12 -18.00 -3.33
C CYS A 91 12.03 -18.94 -2.13
N LEU A 92 11.07 -19.86 -2.13
CA LEU A 92 10.88 -20.80 -1.03
C LEU A 92 11.82 -22.01 -1.13
N ASP A 93 12.34 -22.29 -2.32
CA ASP A 93 13.23 -23.43 -2.59
C ASP A 93 14.67 -23.13 -2.15
N CYS A 94 15.24 -21.99 -2.56
CA CYS A 94 16.65 -21.64 -2.28
C CYS A 94 16.84 -20.43 -1.35
N LYS A 95 15.75 -19.85 -0.83
CA LYS A 95 15.73 -18.68 0.08
C LYS A 95 16.27 -17.37 -0.50
N LYS A 96 16.67 -17.32 -1.77
CA LYS A 96 17.02 -16.06 -2.43
C LYS A 96 15.84 -15.12 -2.51
N GLN A 97 16.14 -13.82 -2.49
CA GLN A 97 15.16 -12.74 -2.50
C GLN A 97 15.37 -11.82 -3.70
N TYR A 98 14.26 -11.27 -4.22
CA TYR A 98 14.23 -10.29 -5.31
C TYR A 98 13.34 -9.11 -4.90
N VAL A 99 13.83 -7.89 -5.08
CA VAL A 99 13.03 -6.67 -4.93
C VAL A 99 12.73 -6.11 -6.31
N GLY A 100 11.51 -5.59 -6.51
CA GLY A 100 11.16 -4.92 -7.76
C GLY A 100 10.13 -3.82 -7.55
N GLU A 101 10.00 -2.93 -8.52
CA GLU A 101 8.97 -1.89 -8.56
C GLU A 101 7.83 -2.20 -9.54
N THR A 102 6.65 -1.62 -9.29
CA THR A 102 5.61 -1.46 -10.31
C THR A 102 4.92 -0.10 -10.22
N GLY A 103 4.77 0.57 -11.37
CA GLY A 103 3.90 1.74 -11.51
C GLY A 103 2.41 1.38 -11.59
N GLY A 104 2.09 0.22 -12.16
CA GLY A 104 0.72 -0.30 -12.25
C GLY A 104 0.35 -1.22 -11.07
N GLU A 105 -0.78 -1.90 -11.17
CA GLU A 105 -1.23 -2.82 -10.11
C GLU A 105 -0.27 -4.00 -9.92
N LEU A 106 -0.05 -4.40 -8.67
CA LEU A 106 0.80 -5.55 -8.33
C LEU A 106 0.36 -6.84 -9.04
N ARG A 107 -0.94 -7.07 -9.21
CA ARG A 107 -1.46 -8.22 -9.96
C ARG A 107 -1.05 -8.23 -11.43
N ILE A 108 -0.94 -7.06 -12.06
CA ILE A 108 -0.51 -6.95 -13.45
C ILE A 108 0.99 -7.22 -13.54
N ARG A 109 1.79 -6.68 -12.61
CA ARG A 109 3.23 -6.98 -12.53
C ARG A 109 3.51 -8.46 -12.33
N HIS A 110 2.79 -9.10 -11.42
CA HIS A 110 2.89 -10.55 -11.17
C HIS A 110 2.48 -11.38 -12.39
N ARG A 111 1.45 -10.96 -13.15
CA ARG A 111 1.14 -11.58 -14.45
C ARG A 111 2.31 -11.47 -15.42
N GLY A 112 2.99 -10.31 -15.48
CA GLY A 112 4.21 -10.11 -16.25
C GLY A 112 5.31 -11.11 -15.87
N HIS A 113 5.59 -11.25 -14.57
CA HIS A 113 6.57 -12.23 -14.09
C HIS A 113 6.25 -13.67 -14.50
N ARG A 114 4.98 -14.10 -14.44
CA ARG A 114 4.61 -15.44 -14.92
C ARG A 114 4.95 -15.64 -16.41
N GLN A 115 4.85 -14.60 -17.22
CA GLN A 115 5.28 -14.66 -18.62
C GLN A 115 6.81 -14.72 -18.75
N GLU A 116 7.54 -13.94 -17.95
CA GLU A 116 9.01 -13.97 -17.89
C GLU A 116 9.52 -15.36 -17.50
N ILE A 117 8.88 -16.02 -16.52
CA ILE A 117 9.20 -17.39 -16.09
C ILE A 117 8.98 -18.39 -17.22
N ARG A 118 7.83 -18.31 -17.89
CA ARG A 118 7.52 -19.18 -19.04
C ARG A 118 8.55 -19.02 -20.16
N LYS A 119 9.08 -17.81 -20.37
CA LYS A 119 10.05 -17.50 -21.44
C LYS A 119 11.52 -17.63 -21.01
N ALA A 120 11.82 -17.69 -19.71
CA ALA A 120 13.16 -17.63 -19.15
C ALA A 120 14.05 -16.51 -19.74
N ASN A 121 13.48 -15.32 -19.96
CA ASN A 121 14.19 -14.22 -20.61
C ASN A 121 14.73 -13.17 -19.63
N THR A 122 14.31 -13.17 -18.36
CA THR A 122 14.87 -12.31 -17.30
C THR A 122 15.63 -13.14 -16.27
N THR A 123 16.50 -12.52 -15.46
CA THR A 123 17.17 -13.20 -14.35
C THR A 123 16.18 -13.88 -13.41
N LEU A 124 15.08 -13.19 -13.09
CA LEU A 124 13.97 -13.73 -12.31
C LEU A 124 13.28 -14.91 -13.01
N GLY A 125 12.98 -14.76 -14.31
CA GLY A 125 12.33 -15.79 -15.11
C GLY A 125 13.16 -17.08 -15.20
N LYS A 126 14.46 -16.95 -15.45
CA LYS A 126 15.42 -18.07 -15.45
C LYS A 126 15.50 -18.75 -14.09
N HIS A 127 15.56 -17.96 -13.01
CA HIS A 127 15.61 -18.49 -11.65
C HIS A 127 14.41 -19.39 -11.35
N PHE A 128 13.20 -18.91 -11.65
CA PHE A 128 11.97 -19.64 -11.35
C PHE A 128 11.57 -20.70 -12.40
N GLN A 129 12.43 -21.02 -13.37
CA GLN A 129 12.32 -22.29 -14.09
C GLN A 129 12.82 -23.46 -13.23
N SER A 130 13.91 -23.24 -12.48
CA SER A 130 14.50 -24.26 -11.61
C SER A 130 13.87 -24.28 -10.22
N CYS A 131 13.57 -23.10 -9.67
CA CYS A 131 12.82 -22.96 -8.41
C CYS A 131 11.34 -22.74 -8.73
N LYS A 132 10.43 -23.57 -8.22
CA LYS A 132 9.01 -23.48 -8.57
C LYS A 132 8.19 -22.73 -7.52
N ASN A 133 8.70 -22.64 -6.29
CA ASN A 133 7.94 -22.13 -5.16
C ASN A 133 8.40 -20.72 -4.78
N PHE A 134 7.46 -19.77 -4.73
CA PHE A 134 7.72 -18.41 -4.29
C PHE A 134 6.51 -17.80 -3.58
N GLU A 135 6.78 -16.76 -2.79
CA GLU A 135 5.76 -15.88 -2.24
C GLU A 135 6.05 -14.42 -2.64
N LEU A 136 4.99 -13.64 -2.77
CA LEU A 136 5.01 -12.21 -3.11
C LEU A 136 4.59 -11.39 -1.89
N ILE A 137 5.26 -10.27 -1.63
CA ILE A 137 4.93 -9.37 -0.53
C ILE A 137 5.03 -7.93 -1.05
N GLY A 138 3.96 -7.15 -0.92
CA GLY A 138 4.06 -5.70 -1.12
C GLY A 138 4.73 -5.04 0.09
N ILE A 139 5.76 -4.21 -0.13
CA ILE A 139 6.58 -3.68 0.97
C ILE A 139 6.38 -2.18 1.22
N GLU A 140 6.32 -1.37 0.16
CA GLU A 140 6.18 0.08 0.30
C GLU A 140 5.34 0.66 -0.83
N LYS A 141 4.26 1.37 -0.47
CA LYS A 141 3.38 2.06 -1.41
C LYS A 141 3.77 3.53 -1.46
N LEU A 142 3.91 4.06 -2.67
CA LEU A 142 4.44 5.39 -2.90
C LEU A 142 3.31 6.38 -3.20
N VAL A 143 3.40 7.58 -2.60
CA VAL A 143 2.47 8.68 -2.88
C VAL A 143 2.76 9.25 -4.27
N ASN A 144 4.03 9.44 -4.59
CA ASN A 144 4.49 9.85 -5.92
C ASN A 144 4.83 8.61 -6.76
N ASN A 145 4.00 8.32 -7.76
CA ASN A 145 4.16 7.19 -8.66
C ASN A 145 5.04 7.52 -9.90
N SER A 146 6.03 8.40 -9.76
CA SER A 146 7.02 8.64 -10.83
C SER A 146 8.05 7.53 -10.86
N LYS A 147 8.50 7.14 -12.06
CA LYS A 147 9.48 6.07 -12.26
C LYS A 147 10.75 6.28 -11.41
N ARG A 148 11.31 7.48 -11.45
CA ARG A 148 12.50 7.87 -10.66
C ARG A 148 12.34 7.58 -9.17
N VAL A 149 11.23 8.01 -8.55
CA VAL A 149 11.00 7.79 -7.12
C VAL A 149 10.87 6.29 -6.81
N ARG A 150 10.24 5.52 -7.69
CA ARG A 150 10.11 4.07 -7.51
C ARG A 150 11.47 3.37 -7.58
N GLU A 151 12.32 3.73 -8.55
CA GLU A 151 13.67 3.19 -8.69
C GLU A 151 14.56 3.54 -7.48
N GLU A 152 14.47 4.77 -6.97
CA GLU A 152 15.20 5.19 -5.76
C GLU A 152 14.78 4.38 -4.52
N VAL A 153 13.48 4.09 -4.36
CA VAL A 153 12.96 3.29 -3.24
C VAL A 153 13.24 1.81 -3.41
N GLU A 154 13.13 1.29 -4.64
CA GLU A 154 13.54 -0.08 -4.99
C GLU A 154 14.99 -0.31 -4.60
N LEU A 155 15.90 0.57 -5.01
CA LEU A 155 17.32 0.47 -4.70
C LEU A 155 17.58 0.46 -3.19
N LYS A 156 16.90 1.34 -2.42
CA LYS A 156 16.98 1.34 -0.96
C LYS A 156 16.59 -0.01 -0.36
N TRP A 157 15.52 -0.64 -0.85
CA TRP A 157 15.10 -1.96 -0.39
C TRP A 157 16.03 -3.09 -0.82
N ILE A 158 16.60 -3.01 -2.04
CA ILE A 158 17.62 -3.95 -2.50
C ILE A 158 18.80 -3.98 -1.54
N TYR A 159 19.31 -2.80 -1.13
CA TYR A 159 20.40 -2.69 -0.15
C TYR A 159 19.98 -3.19 1.24
N ARG A 160 18.81 -2.75 1.75
CA ARG A 160 18.33 -3.15 3.09
C ARG A 160 18.14 -4.65 3.24
N LEU A 161 17.67 -5.33 2.18
CA LEU A 161 17.42 -6.76 2.19
C LEU A 161 18.61 -7.60 1.68
N ASN A 162 19.65 -6.95 1.17
CA ASN A 162 20.81 -7.55 0.50
C ASN A 162 20.42 -8.55 -0.60
N THR A 163 19.65 -8.07 -1.58
CA THR A 163 19.10 -8.92 -2.65
C THR A 163 19.94 -8.93 -3.93
N PHE A 164 21.13 -8.36 -3.92
CA PHE A 164 22.05 -8.45 -5.06
C PHE A 164 22.58 -9.88 -5.26
N ALA A 165 22.74 -10.29 -6.53
CA ALA A 165 23.46 -11.51 -6.88
C ALA A 165 24.91 -11.46 -6.35
N PRO A 166 25.49 -12.58 -5.88
CA PRO A 166 24.96 -13.95 -5.98
C PRO A 166 23.99 -14.36 -4.85
N VAL A 167 23.90 -13.58 -3.78
CA VAL A 167 23.12 -13.90 -2.58
C VAL A 167 21.61 -13.79 -2.84
N GLY A 168 21.18 -12.74 -3.54
CA GLY A 168 19.83 -12.58 -4.05
C GLY A 168 19.75 -12.69 -5.57
N MET A 169 18.70 -12.09 -6.14
CA MET A 169 18.38 -12.16 -7.57
C MET A 169 18.50 -10.84 -8.32
N ASN A 170 18.61 -9.69 -7.63
CA ASN A 170 18.81 -8.40 -8.26
C ASN A 170 20.22 -8.32 -8.86
N VAL A 171 20.34 -7.85 -10.09
CA VAL A 171 21.64 -7.64 -10.74
C VAL A 171 22.04 -6.17 -10.59
N LYS A 172 23.33 -5.90 -10.38
CA LYS A 172 23.84 -4.53 -10.47
C LYS A 172 23.85 -4.15 -11.94
N GLU A 173 23.20 -3.05 -12.29
CA GLU A 173 23.44 -2.44 -13.59
C GLU A 173 24.89 -1.97 -13.58
N VAL A 174 25.72 -2.57 -14.43
CA VAL A 174 27.06 -2.09 -14.68
C VAL A 174 26.86 -0.89 -15.61
N SER A 175 26.99 0.32 -15.09
CA SER A 175 27.09 1.50 -15.96
C SER A 175 28.25 1.23 -16.91
N HIS A 176 27.95 1.10 -18.20
CA HIS A 176 28.97 1.29 -19.20
C HIS A 176 29.15 2.79 -19.22
N ASP A 177 30.13 3.28 -18.46
CA ASP A 177 30.58 4.66 -18.58
C ASP A 177 31.07 4.81 -20.04
N ILE A 178 30.31 5.56 -20.83
CA ILE A 178 30.69 6.02 -22.17
C ILE A 178 31.40 7.36 -22.01
#